data_AF-A0A3N6EBE6-F1
#
_entry.id   AF-A0A3N6EBE6-F1
#
_cell.length_a   1.000
_cell.length_b   1.000
_cell.length_c   1.000
_cell.angle_alpha   90.00
_cell.angle_beta   90.00
_cell.angle_gamma   90.00
#
_symmetry.space_group_name_H-M   'P 1'
#
loop_
_entity.id
_entity.type
_entity.pdbx_description
1 polymer ?
#
loop_
_entity_poly.entity_id
_entity_poly.type
_entity_poly.pdbx_seq_one_letter_code
_entity_poly.pdbx_strand_id
1 'polypeptide(L)' 'MTITRYAWCFHHGVIHTFREGDTPWCTATWIAFTATTRTDALAAKHAAYGDARFLDELPVEKQVEVIEISDARTGGPPR' A
#
# COMPACT_ATOMS: atom_id res chain seq x y z
N MET A 1 -8.80 -12.21 -9.45
CA MET A 1 -8.04 -11.45 -8.44
C MET A 1 -7.01 -10.61 -9.20
N THR A 2 -7.14 -9.29 -9.16
CA THR A 2 -6.16 -8.39 -9.76
C THR A 2 -4.87 -8.49 -8.97
N ILE A 3 -3.78 -8.86 -9.63
CA ILE A 3 -2.51 -9.18 -8.99
C ILE A 3 -1.88 -7.91 -8.41
N THR A 4 -1.58 -7.92 -7.12
CA THR A 4 -0.86 -6.85 -6.43
C THR A 4 0.60 -6.83 -6.87
N ARG A 5 0.89 -6.22 -8.03
CA ARG A 5 2.27 -6.12 -8.52
C ARG A 5 3.05 -5.02 -7.82
N TYR A 6 2.40 -3.91 -7.50
CA TYR A 6 3.05 -2.76 -6.87
C TYR A 6 2.30 -2.35 -5.61
N ALA A 7 3.04 -2.09 -4.55
CA ALA A 7 2.47 -1.59 -3.30
C ALA A 7 3.37 -0.54 -2.65
N TRP A 8 2.79 0.53 -2.11
CA TRP A 8 3.54 1.48 -1.27
C TRP A 8 3.50 1.04 0.18
N CYS A 9 4.66 0.89 0.81
CA CYS A 9 4.77 0.58 2.22
C CYS A 9 5.02 1.85 3.05
N PHE A 10 4.05 2.20 3.89
CA PHE A 10 4.10 3.36 4.78
C PHE A 10 4.97 3.13 6.02
N HIS A 11 5.43 1.91 6.26
CA HIS A 11 6.43 1.63 7.28
C HIS A 11 7.86 1.82 6.75
N HIS A 12 8.15 1.30 5.56
CA HIS A 12 9.49 1.38 4.96
C HIS A 12 9.71 2.65 4.11
N GLY A 13 8.64 3.37 3.77
CA GLY A 13 8.71 4.55 2.90
C GLY A 13 9.19 4.25 1.48
N VAL A 14 8.84 3.05 0.97
CA VAL A 14 9.28 2.57 -0.36
C VAL A 14 8.18 1.80 -1.08
N ILE A 15 8.30 1.73 -2.40
CA ILE A 15 7.48 0.87 -3.24
C ILE A 15 8.03 -0.56 -3.28
N HIS A 16 7.20 -1.53 -2.95
CA HIS A 16 7.45 -2.95 -3.16
C HIS A 16 6.96 -3.37 -4.55
N THR A 17 7.67 -4.33 -5.14
CA THR A 17 7.23 -5.04 -6.34
C THR A 17 7.10 -6.51 -5.98
N PHE A 18 5.90 -7.06 -6.12
CA PHE A 18 5.63 -8.49 -5.95
C PHE A 18 5.41 -9.09 -7.33
N ARG A 19 5.95 -10.28 -7.58
CA ARG A 19 5.68 -10.97 -8.85
C ARG A 19 4.30 -11.58 -8.80
N GLU A 20 3.72 -11.79 -9.98
CA GLU A 20 2.46 -12.50 -10.11
C GLU A 20 2.56 -13.92 -9.55
N GLY A 21 1.63 -14.29 -8.68
CA GLY A 21 1.60 -15.58 -8.00
C GLY A 21 2.43 -15.66 -6.72
N ASP A 22 3.29 -14.67 -6.44
CA ASP A 22 4.06 -14.64 -5.19
C ASP A 22 3.18 -14.17 -4.03
N THR A 23 3.37 -14.79 -2.87
CA THR A 23 2.83 -14.25 -1.62
C THR A 23 3.57 -12.96 -1.26
N PRO A 24 2.86 -11.85 -0.97
CA PRO A 24 3.50 -10.63 -0.50
C PRO A 24 4.36 -10.91 0.74
N TRP A 25 5.65 -10.58 0.67
CA TRP A 25 6.60 -10.84 1.76
C TRP A 25 6.55 -9.79 2.87
N CYS A 26 6.00 -8.61 2.58
CA CYS A 26 5.93 -7.51 3.54
C CYS A 26 4.70 -7.67 4.43
N THR A 27 4.91 -7.78 5.73
CA THR A 27 3.85 -7.87 6.75
C THR A 27 3.48 -6.51 7.35
N ALA A 28 4.20 -5.45 6.98
CA ALA A 28 3.94 -4.09 7.46
C ALA A 28 2.71 -3.46 6.78
N THR A 29 2.42 -2.22 7.15
CA THR A 29 1.32 -1.43 6.58
C THR A 29 1.67 -0.95 5.17
N TRP A 30 0.87 -1.36 4.18
CA TRP A 30 1.09 -1.03 2.78
C TRP A 30 -0.21 -1.05 1.97
N ILE A 31 -0.24 -0.32 0.85
CA ILE A 31 -1.39 -0.25 -0.08
C ILE A 31 -0.98 -0.73 -1.46
N ALA A 32 -1.79 -1.62 -2.03
CA ALA A 32 -1.67 -2.10 -3.41
C ALA A 32 -2.15 -1.04 -4.41
N PHE A 33 -1.46 -0.92 -5.53
CA PHE A 33 -1.91 -0.11 -6.67
C PHE A 33 -2.11 -0.99 -7.89
N THR A 34 -3.23 -0.78 -8.59
CA THR A 34 -3.47 -1.35 -9.91
C THR A 34 -2.68 -0.53 -10.93
N ALA A 35 -1.47 -0.98 -11.26
CA ALA A 35 -0.57 -0.31 -12.17
C ALA A 35 0.25 -1.32 -12.99
N THR A 36 0.57 -0.97 -14.24
CA THR A 36 1.41 -1.79 -15.13
C THR A 36 2.90 -1.47 -14.91
N THR A 37 3.23 -0.22 -14.58
CA THR A 37 4.60 0.22 -14.32
C THR A 37 4.80 0.74 -12.90
N ARG A 38 6.06 0.76 -12.45
CA ARG A 38 6.46 1.37 -11.17
C ARG A 38 6.14 2.87 -11.14
N THR A 39 6.32 3.56 -12.27
CA THR A 39 6.03 5.00 -12.40
C THR A 39 4.55 5.28 -12.22
N ASP A 40 3.67 4.48 -12.84
CA ASP A 40 2.21 4.65 -12.70
C ASP A 40 1.77 4.38 -11.25
N ALA A 41 2.37 3.38 -10.59
CA ALA A 41 2.10 3.10 -9.19
C ALA A 41 2.53 4.26 -8.28
N LEU A 42 3.67 4.90 -8.54
CA LEU A 42 4.11 6.09 -7.81
C LEU A 42 3.20 7.29 -8.07
N ALA A 43 2.76 7.49 -9.31
CA ALA A 43 1.81 8.53 -9.66
C ALA A 43 0.46 8.32 -8.96
N ALA A 44 -0.04 7.08 -8.92
CA ALA A 44 -1.25 6.72 -8.19
C ALA A 44 -1.10 6.91 -6.68
N LYS A 45 0.05 6.51 -6.10
CA LYS A 45 0.38 6.79 -4.69
C LYS A 45 0.34 8.28 -4.41
N HIS A 46 0.97 9.09 -5.26
CA HIS A 46 1.02 10.54 -5.07
C HIS A 46 -0.37 11.19 -5.24
N ALA A 47 -1.17 10.73 -6.19
CA ALA A 47 -2.54 11.21 -6.36
C ALA A 47 -3.44 10.88 -5.14
N ALA A 48 -3.27 9.71 -4.52
CA ALA A 48 -4.11 9.27 -3.41
C ALA A 48 -3.63 9.75 -2.03
N TYR A 49 -2.31 9.86 -1.84
CA TYR A 49 -1.68 10.04 -0.53
C TYR A 49 -0.65 11.19 -0.51
N GLY A 50 -0.53 11.95 -1.59
CA GLY A 50 0.41 13.07 -1.70
C GLY A 50 1.88 12.64 -1.54
N ASP A 51 2.68 13.52 -0.94
CA ASP A 51 4.11 13.30 -0.70
C ASP A 51 4.42 12.42 0.51
N ALA A 52 3.42 12.08 1.33
CA ALA A 52 3.60 11.33 2.57
C ALA A 52 4.33 10.00 2.33
N ARG A 53 5.53 9.89 2.90
CA ARG A 53 6.37 8.69 2.85
C ARG A 53 5.95 7.69 3.91
N PHE A 54 5.61 8.18 5.10
CA PHE A 54 5.26 7.38 6.26
C PHE A 54 3.79 7.55 6.67
N LEU A 55 3.27 6.62 7.48
CA LEU A 55 1.86 6.61 7.88
C LEU A 55 1.48 7.86 8.68
N ASP A 56 2.34 8.27 9.61
CA ASP A 56 2.15 9.42 10.49
C ASP A 56 2.21 10.77 9.75
N GLU A 57 2.71 10.80 8.52
CA GLU A 57 2.69 11.98 7.64
C GLU A 57 1.36 12.16 6.91
N LEU A 58 0.44 11.18 6.98
CA LEU A 58 -0.89 11.28 6.39
C LEU A 58 -1.86 12.03 7.30
N PRO A 59 -2.90 12.68 6.72
CA PRO A 59 -4.08 13.07 7.47
C PRO A 59 -4.70 11.87 8.19
N VAL A 60 -5.30 12.08 9.37
CA VAL A 60 -5.81 11.00 10.24
C VAL A 60 -6.80 10.09 9.49
N GLU A 61 -7.68 10.66 8.66
CA GLU A 61 -8.66 9.90 7.88
C GLU A 61 -7.97 8.92 6.92
N LYS A 62 -6.84 9.34 6.34
CA LYS A 62 -6.03 8.50 5.46
C LYS A 62 -5.19 7.48 6.23
N GLN A 63 -4.81 7.76 7.46
CA GLN A 63 -4.18 6.76 8.33
C GLN A 63 -5.15 5.60 8.62
N VAL A 64 -6.39 5.92 8.99
CA VAL A 64 -7.45 4.94 9.26
C VAL A 64 -7.70 4.06 8.04
N GLU A 65 -7.91 4.66 6.86
CA GLU A 65 -8.08 3.94 5.59
C GLU A 65 -6.94 2.93 5.34
N VAL A 66 -5.70 3.36 5.55
CA VAL A 66 -4.52 2.53 5.30
C VAL A 66 -4.39 1.36 6.28
N ILE A 67 -4.78 1.57 7.54
CA ILE A 67 -4.82 0.53 8.57
C ILE A 67 -5.92 -0.49 8.24
N GLU A 68 -7.14 -0.05 7.93
CA GLU A 68 -8.26 -0.93 7.60
C GLU A 68 -7.96 -1.83 6.39
N ILE A 69 -7.35 -1.28 5.33
CA ILE A 69 -6.94 -2.06 4.16
C ILE A 69 -5.86 -3.09 4.53
N SER A 70 -4.93 -2.73 5.42
CA SER A 70 -3.86 -3.64 5.86
C SER A 70 -4.39 -4.77 6.74
N ASP A 71 -5.36 -4.50 7.61
CA ASP A 71 -6.00 -5.50 8.45
C ASP A 71 -6.85 -6.46 7.61
N ALA A 72 -7.64 -5.92 6.66
CA ALA A 72 -8.42 -6.73 5.73
C ALA A 72 -7.54 -7.67 4.90
N ARG A 73 -6.34 -7.23 4.49
CA ARG A 73 -5.36 -8.07 3.79
C ARG A 73 -4.84 -9.21 4.66
N THR A 74 -4.55 -8.95 5.93
CA THR A 74 -3.96 -9.96 6.83
C THR A 74 -4.99 -10.94 7.39
N GLY A 75 -6.28 -10.78 7.03
CA GLY A 75 -7.37 -11.60 7.54
C GLY A 75 -7.72 -11.28 8.99
N GLY A 76 -7.25 -10.15 9.51
CA GLY A 76 -7.62 -9.64 10.83
C GLY A 76 -9.05 -9.09 10.82
N PRO A 77 -9.79 -9.18 11.93
CA PRO A 77 -11.04 -8.43 12.07
C PRO A 77 -10.75 -6.92 12.02
N PRO A 78 -11.61 -6.11 11.38
CA PRO A 78 -11.48 -4.66 11.44
C PRO A 78 -11.51 -4.19 12.91
N ARG A 79 -10.53 -3.38 13.31
CA ARG A 79 -10.37 -2.88 14.69
C ARG A 79 -11.08 -1.56 14.92
#